data_AF-A0A7K5I5D1-F1
#
_entry.id   AF-A0A7K5I5D1-F1
#
_cell.length_a   1.000
_cell.length_b   1.000
_cell.length_c   1.000
_cell.angle_alpha   90.00
_cell.angle_beta   90.00
_cell.angle_gamma   90.00
#
_symmetry.space_group_name_H-M   'P 1'
#
loop_
_entity.id
_entity.type
_entity.pdbx_description
1 polymer ?
#
loop_
_entity_poly.entity_id
_entity_poly.type
_entity_poly.pdbx_seq_one_letter_code
_entity_poly.pdbx_strand_id
1 'polypeptide(L)'
;MDEDAEALKAARAELCEARRQWHHMQIEIESLHAVEKGLERSLRATEQQYHMQLQTLEGEIECLEKELLEVRRGIEKQLQEHEILLNTRMKLEEEIATYRSLLEQEENRYLSSVLTLLFRMPCVSAFSFTENVKKQETEKVELMTKQAILDGNIMKESAEAHGTVQTEKVDEVIKEWEGSFFKDNPRLRKKSVSLRFDLHLAATDEGCLHTKKKTLPDIEVRLVMRRSCSIPSIKP
;
A
#
# COMPACT_ATOMS: atom_id res chain seq x y z
N MET A 1 -90.22 -40.05 -13.65
CA MET A 1 -89.57 -40.97 -14.62
C MET A 1 -88.56 -40.22 -15.48
N ASP A 2 -88.96 -39.23 -16.29
CA ASP A 2 -87.99 -38.46 -17.10
C ASP A 2 -87.15 -37.48 -16.26
N GLU A 3 -87.76 -36.79 -15.29
CA GLU A 3 -87.04 -35.89 -14.36
C GLU A 3 -85.96 -36.62 -13.53
N ASP A 4 -86.24 -37.84 -13.07
CA ASP A 4 -85.27 -38.66 -12.33
C ASP A 4 -84.08 -39.07 -13.22
N ALA A 5 -84.34 -39.33 -14.51
CA ALA A 5 -83.30 -39.67 -15.47
C ALA A 5 -82.42 -38.46 -15.83
N GLU A 6 -82.98 -37.25 -15.88
CA GLU A 6 -82.23 -36.01 -16.07
C GLU A 6 -81.39 -35.66 -14.83
N ALA A 7 -81.96 -35.78 -13.63
CA ALA A 7 -81.23 -35.58 -12.37
C ALA A 7 -80.03 -36.55 -12.24
N LEU A 8 -80.21 -37.82 -12.62
CA LEU A 8 -79.13 -38.80 -12.66
C LEU A 8 -78.04 -38.45 -13.68
N LYS A 9 -78.40 -37.90 -14.84
CA LYS A 9 -77.42 -37.44 -15.85
C LYS A 9 -76.64 -36.23 -15.34
N ALA A 10 -77.30 -35.27 -14.70
CA ALA A 10 -76.66 -34.11 -14.09
C ALA A 10 -75.67 -34.52 -12.98
N ALA A 11 -76.09 -35.38 -12.06
CA ALA A 11 -75.21 -35.89 -10.99
C ALA A 11 -73.98 -36.65 -11.53
N ARG A 12 -74.13 -37.39 -12.63
CA ARG A 12 -73.00 -38.04 -13.31
C ARG A 12 -72.05 -37.04 -13.95
N ALA A 13 -72.56 -35.97 -14.56
CA ALA A 13 -71.75 -34.90 -15.14
C ALA A 13 -70.95 -34.18 -14.04
N GLU A 14 -71.59 -33.81 -12.95
CA GLU A 14 -70.94 -33.19 -11.78
C GLU A 14 -69.83 -34.08 -11.20
N LEU A 15 -70.07 -35.38 -11.08
CA LEU A 15 -69.06 -36.33 -10.61
C LEU A 15 -67.87 -36.44 -11.58
N CYS A 16 -68.12 -36.41 -12.89
CA CYS A 16 -67.06 -36.39 -13.90
C CYS A 16 -66.22 -35.10 -13.84
N GLU A 17 -66.87 -33.95 -13.65
CA GLU A 17 -66.20 -32.65 -13.49
C GLU A 17 -65.37 -32.61 -12.20
N ALA A 18 -65.92 -33.07 -11.09
CA ALA A 18 -65.20 -33.17 -9.81
C ALA A 18 -63.96 -34.08 -9.93
N ARG A 19 -64.07 -35.22 -10.63
CA ARG A 19 -62.91 -36.09 -10.92
C ARG A 19 -61.87 -35.39 -11.78
N ARG A 20 -62.30 -34.66 -12.81
CA ARG A 20 -61.38 -33.90 -13.68
C ARG A 20 -60.64 -32.81 -12.89
N GLN A 21 -61.35 -32.08 -12.04
CA GLN A 21 -60.75 -31.08 -11.14
C GLN A 21 -59.77 -31.73 -10.16
N TRP A 22 -60.14 -32.86 -9.56
CA TRP A 22 -59.25 -33.61 -8.68
C TRP A 22 -57.96 -34.03 -9.39
N HIS A 23 -58.05 -34.61 -10.58
CA HIS A 23 -56.87 -34.97 -11.38
C HIS A 23 -56.02 -33.76 -11.75
N HIS A 24 -56.66 -32.65 -12.12
CA HIS A 24 -55.95 -31.41 -12.44
C HIS A 24 -55.16 -30.89 -11.24
N MET A 25 -55.79 -30.79 -10.07
CA MET A 25 -55.15 -30.37 -8.81
C MET A 25 -54.01 -31.33 -8.42
N GLN A 26 -54.20 -32.63 -8.63
CA GLN A 26 -53.16 -33.63 -8.38
C GLN A 26 -51.92 -33.39 -9.25
N ILE A 27 -52.11 -33.13 -10.55
CA ILE A 27 -51.00 -32.80 -11.47
C ILE A 27 -50.33 -31.49 -11.05
N GLU A 28 -51.10 -30.48 -10.64
CA GLU A 28 -50.54 -29.22 -10.15
C GLU A 28 -49.65 -29.45 -8.92
N ILE A 29 -50.11 -30.23 -7.94
CA ILE A 29 -49.32 -30.58 -6.75
C ILE A 29 -48.02 -31.30 -7.15
N GLU A 30 -48.10 -32.28 -8.04
CA GLU A 30 -46.92 -33.02 -8.52
C GLU A 30 -45.94 -32.09 -9.26
N SER A 31 -46.44 -31.15 -10.06
CA SER A 31 -45.63 -30.17 -10.77
C SER A 31 -44.92 -29.21 -9.82
N LEU A 32 -45.63 -28.71 -8.79
CA LEU A 32 -45.07 -27.82 -7.78
C LEU A 32 -43.99 -28.52 -6.96
N HIS A 33 -44.21 -29.79 -6.61
CA HIS A 33 -43.22 -30.58 -5.88
C HIS A 33 -41.97 -30.88 -6.74
N ALA A 34 -42.11 -31.02 -8.05
CA ALA A 34 -40.97 -31.12 -8.96
C ALA A 34 -40.16 -29.81 -9.01
N VAL A 35 -40.84 -28.66 -9.05
CA VAL A 35 -40.20 -27.33 -9.01
C VAL A 35 -39.47 -27.11 -7.68
N GLU A 36 -40.12 -27.40 -6.55
CA GLU A 36 -39.53 -27.34 -5.22
C GLU A 36 -38.21 -28.12 -5.14
N LYS A 37 -38.22 -29.39 -5.55
CA LYS A 37 -37.00 -30.21 -5.63
C LYS A 37 -35.93 -29.63 -6.55
N GLY A 38 -36.34 -29.01 -7.66
CA GLY A 38 -35.43 -28.31 -8.56
C GLY A 38 -34.73 -27.14 -7.88
N LEU A 39 -35.50 -26.32 -7.16
CA LEU A 39 -34.99 -25.17 -6.41
C LEU A 39 -34.07 -25.61 -5.26
N GLU A 40 -34.44 -26.63 -4.50
CA GLU A 40 -33.60 -27.18 -3.42
C GLU A 40 -32.25 -27.70 -3.95
N ARG A 41 -32.26 -28.39 -5.10
CA ARG A 41 -31.02 -28.86 -5.74
C ARG A 41 -30.16 -27.70 -6.20
N SER A 42 -30.78 -26.68 -6.82
CA SER A 42 -30.06 -25.48 -7.26
C SER A 42 -29.45 -24.75 -6.07
N LEU A 43 -30.19 -24.60 -4.98
CA LEU A 43 -29.71 -23.98 -3.75
C LEU A 43 -28.49 -24.73 -3.20
N ARG A 44 -28.61 -26.05 -3.01
CA ARG A 44 -27.49 -26.87 -2.52
C ARG A 44 -26.28 -26.82 -3.44
N ALA A 45 -26.47 -26.82 -4.76
CA ALA A 45 -25.38 -26.69 -5.72
C ALA A 45 -24.67 -25.35 -5.57
N THR A 46 -25.42 -24.24 -5.44
CA THR A 46 -24.83 -22.92 -5.22
C THR A 46 -24.11 -22.83 -3.88
N GLU A 47 -24.69 -23.36 -2.80
CA GLU A 47 -24.04 -23.41 -1.47
C GLU A 47 -22.72 -24.18 -1.52
N GLN A 48 -22.70 -25.34 -2.18
CA GLN A 48 -21.48 -26.13 -2.35
C GLN A 48 -20.42 -25.38 -3.18
N GLN A 49 -20.82 -24.72 -4.27
CA GLN A 49 -19.92 -23.92 -5.08
C GLN A 49 -19.29 -22.78 -4.27
N TYR A 50 -20.09 -22.02 -3.53
CA TYR A 50 -19.58 -20.96 -2.66
C TYR A 50 -18.69 -21.51 -1.55
N HIS A 51 -19.04 -22.65 -0.97
CA HIS A 51 -18.20 -23.29 0.04
C HIS A 51 -16.82 -23.67 -0.50
N MET A 52 -16.75 -24.24 -1.71
CA MET A 52 -15.48 -24.56 -2.37
C MET A 52 -14.66 -23.30 -2.71
N GLN A 53 -15.33 -22.23 -3.16
CA GLN A 53 -14.67 -20.94 -3.41
C GLN A 53 -14.09 -20.35 -2.13
N LEU A 54 -14.85 -20.38 -1.03
CA LEU A 54 -14.36 -19.93 0.28
C LEU A 54 -13.16 -20.73 0.75
N GLN A 55 -13.21 -22.07 0.68
CA GLN A 55 -12.06 -22.91 1.03
C GLN A 55 -10.81 -22.60 0.19
N THR A 56 -11.00 -22.30 -1.10
CA THR A 56 -9.89 -21.94 -1.99
C THR A 56 -9.27 -20.61 -1.56
N LEU A 57 -10.10 -19.59 -1.31
CA LEU A 57 -9.65 -18.29 -0.83
C LEU A 57 -8.99 -18.36 0.55
N GLU A 58 -9.53 -19.16 1.47
CA GLU A 58 -8.92 -19.43 2.77
C GLU A 58 -7.53 -20.04 2.62
N GLY A 59 -7.37 -21.01 1.72
CA GLY A 59 -6.06 -21.60 1.41
C GLY A 59 -5.06 -20.59 0.83
N GLU A 60 -5.51 -19.69 -0.06
CA GLU A 60 -4.68 -18.62 -0.60
C GLU A 60 -4.24 -17.63 0.48
N ILE A 61 -5.15 -17.24 1.38
CA ILE A 61 -4.84 -16.38 2.53
C ILE A 61 -3.78 -17.03 3.41
N GLU A 62 -3.95 -18.31 3.77
CA GLU A 62 -2.97 -19.01 4.59
C GLU A 62 -1.58 -19.08 3.95
N CYS A 63 -1.51 -19.29 2.63
CA CYS A 63 -0.25 -19.28 1.90
C CYS A 63 0.42 -17.90 1.95
N LEU A 64 -0.34 -16.82 1.69
CA LEU A 64 0.17 -15.46 1.75
C LEU A 64 0.61 -15.07 3.17
N GLU A 65 -0.13 -15.48 4.20
CA GLU A 65 0.25 -15.26 5.60
C GLU A 65 1.57 -15.97 5.94
N LYS A 66 1.76 -17.20 5.47
CA LYS A 66 3.03 -17.93 5.63
C LYS A 66 4.16 -17.19 4.94
N GLU A 67 4.03 -16.84 3.66
CA GLU A 67 5.06 -16.10 2.91
C GLU A 67 5.43 -14.77 3.61
N LEU A 68 4.44 -14.04 4.10
CA LEU A 68 4.64 -12.79 4.81
C LEU A 68 5.44 -13.01 6.12
N LEU A 69 5.12 -14.06 6.88
CA LEU A 69 5.90 -14.44 8.06
C LEU A 69 7.33 -14.83 7.72
N GLU A 70 7.55 -15.53 6.61
CA GLU A 70 8.89 -15.89 6.14
C GLU A 70 9.72 -14.67 5.77
N VAL A 71 9.15 -13.72 5.04
CA VAL A 71 9.81 -12.45 4.69
C VAL A 71 10.14 -11.65 5.94
N ARG A 72 9.20 -11.52 6.89
CA ARG A 72 9.45 -10.83 8.18
C ARG A 72 10.62 -11.45 8.93
N ARG A 73 10.64 -12.79 9.03
CA ARG A 73 11.74 -13.53 9.65
C ARG A 73 13.06 -13.32 8.88
N GLY A 74 13.01 -13.24 7.55
CA GLY A 74 14.16 -12.94 6.71
C GLY A 74 14.74 -11.55 7.00
N ILE A 75 13.90 -10.53 7.12
CA ILE A 75 14.30 -9.17 7.47
C ILE A 75 14.94 -9.11 8.86
N GLU A 76 14.35 -9.78 9.85
CA GLU A 76 14.89 -9.83 11.21
C GLU A 76 16.30 -10.45 11.24
N LYS A 77 16.51 -11.55 10.50
CA LYS A 77 17.84 -12.15 10.35
C LYS A 77 18.83 -11.19 9.68
N GLN A 78 18.44 -10.53 8.60
CA GLN A 78 19.28 -9.55 7.92
C GLN A 78 19.65 -8.37 8.82
N LEU A 79 18.73 -7.93 9.68
CA LEU A 79 18.99 -6.87 10.66
C LEU A 79 20.06 -7.29 11.67
N GLN A 80 19.97 -8.51 12.20
CA GLN A 80 20.95 -9.07 13.13
C GLN A 80 22.34 -9.23 12.47
N GLU A 81 22.38 -9.77 11.25
CA GLU A 81 23.63 -9.89 10.48
C GLU A 81 24.26 -8.51 10.20
N HIS A 82 23.43 -7.53 9.85
CA HIS A 82 23.88 -6.16 9.62
C HIS A 82 24.44 -5.51 10.90
N GLU A 83 23.80 -5.72 12.05
CA GLU A 83 24.30 -5.22 13.34
C GLU A 83 25.67 -5.82 13.68
N ILE A 84 25.85 -7.12 13.48
CA ILE A 84 27.14 -7.79 13.68
C ILE A 84 28.21 -7.17 12.76
N LEU A 85 27.89 -7.00 11.47
CA LEU A 85 28.81 -6.39 10.52
C LEU A 85 29.17 -4.95 10.90
N LEU A 86 28.18 -4.15 11.31
CA LEU A 86 28.39 -2.77 11.77
C LEU A 86 29.34 -2.74 12.98
N ASN A 87 29.13 -3.62 13.95
CA ASN A 87 29.99 -3.74 15.13
C ASN A 87 31.43 -4.10 14.74
N THR A 88 31.63 -5.01 13.78
CA THR A 88 32.98 -5.33 13.28
C THR A 88 33.63 -4.16 12.56
N ARG A 89 32.88 -3.42 11.74
CA ARG A 89 33.36 -2.20 11.08
C ARG A 89 33.82 -1.17 12.10
N MET A 90 33.02 -0.90 13.13
CA MET A 90 33.37 0.07 14.17
C MET A 90 34.68 -0.30 14.87
N LYS A 91 34.89 -1.58 15.21
CA LYS A 91 36.16 -2.05 15.79
C LYS A 91 37.34 -1.85 14.85
N LEU A 92 37.18 -2.15 13.56
CA LEU A 92 38.23 -1.92 12.56
C LEU A 92 38.53 -0.42 12.39
N GLU A 93 37.52 0.45 12.46
CA GLU A 93 37.72 1.90 12.41
C GLU A 93 38.53 2.40 13.63
N GLU A 94 38.25 1.88 14.82
CA GLU A 94 39.04 2.15 16.03
C GLU A 94 40.48 1.66 15.88
N GLU A 95 40.69 0.42 15.40
CA GLU A 95 42.03 -0.13 15.14
C GLU A 95 42.80 0.74 14.15
N ILE A 96 42.20 1.11 13.01
CA ILE A 96 42.84 2.00 12.02
C ILE A 96 43.22 3.35 12.63
N ALA A 97 42.36 3.94 13.46
CA ALA A 97 42.66 5.19 14.15
C ALA A 97 43.87 5.03 15.08
N THR A 98 43.95 3.94 15.83
CA THR A 98 45.12 3.66 16.69
C THR A 98 46.39 3.44 15.88
N TYR A 99 46.33 2.68 14.77
CA TYR A 99 47.49 2.47 13.89
C TYR A 99 47.99 3.78 13.29
N ARG A 100 47.09 4.68 12.88
CA ARG A 100 47.47 6.02 12.40
C ARG A 100 48.18 6.84 13.48
N SER A 101 47.65 6.87 14.70
CA SER A 101 48.27 7.62 15.80
C SER A 101 49.67 7.08 16.15
N LEU A 102 49.85 5.75 16.15
CA LEU A 102 51.15 5.13 16.39
C LEU A 102 52.18 5.48 15.30
N LEU A 103 51.76 5.44 14.03
CA LEU A 103 52.61 5.84 12.91
C LEU A 103 52.98 7.32 12.98
N GLU A 104 52.02 8.21 13.26
CA GLU A 104 52.28 9.64 13.45
C GLU A 104 53.25 9.90 14.62
N GLN A 105 53.13 9.14 15.72
CA GLN A 105 54.05 9.26 16.85
C GLN A 105 55.47 8.82 16.49
N GLU A 106 55.62 7.71 15.78
CA GLU A 106 56.92 7.23 15.32
C GLU A 106 57.55 8.21 14.32
N GLU A 107 56.80 8.68 13.31
CA GLU A 107 57.27 9.71 12.37
C GLU A 107 57.79 10.95 13.10
N ASN A 108 57.08 11.43 14.11
CA ASN A 108 57.52 12.56 14.94
C ASN A 108 58.82 12.26 15.71
N ARG A 109 59.01 11.04 16.24
CA ARG A 109 60.26 10.63 16.90
C ARG A 109 61.42 10.55 15.92
N TYR A 110 61.20 9.98 14.73
CA TYR A 110 62.20 9.94 13.66
C TYR A 110 62.60 11.35 13.23
N LEU A 111 61.64 12.22 12.95
CA LEU A 111 61.89 13.62 12.58
C LEU A 111 62.65 14.37 13.68
N SER A 112 62.25 14.21 14.95
CA SER A 112 62.93 14.82 16.11
C SER A 112 64.37 14.32 16.27
N SER A 113 64.62 13.02 16.08
CA SER A 113 65.96 12.43 16.12
C SER A 113 66.86 12.96 15.01
N VAL A 114 66.34 13.01 13.78
CA VAL A 114 67.06 13.55 12.60
C VAL A 114 67.36 15.04 12.79
N LEU A 115 66.40 15.83 13.28
CA LEU A 115 66.60 17.24 13.63
C LEU A 115 67.69 17.38 14.71
N THR A 116 67.65 16.58 15.77
CA THR A 116 68.66 16.61 16.85
C THR A 116 70.06 16.30 16.33
N LEU A 117 70.20 15.37 15.37
CA LEU A 117 71.47 15.06 14.70
C LEU A 117 71.94 16.20 13.79
N LEU A 118 71.03 16.84 13.05
CA LEU A 118 71.33 17.99 12.19
C LEU A 118 71.71 19.25 12.99
N PHE A 119 71.09 19.48 14.16
CA PHE A 119 71.39 20.61 15.05
C PHE A 119 72.69 20.43 15.88
N ARG A 120 73.27 19.22 15.91
CA ARG A 120 74.59 18.97 16.54
C ARG A 120 75.77 19.27 15.62
N MET A 121 75.52 19.68 14.38
CA MET A 121 76.52 20.17 13.43
C MET A 121 76.63 21.70 13.52
N PRO A 122 77.83 22.28 13.73
CA PRO A 122 78.01 23.72 13.70
C PRO A 122 78.08 24.19 12.24
N CYS A 123 76.93 24.31 11.58
CA CYS A 123 76.84 25.06 10.33
C CYS A 123 75.50 25.79 10.24
N VAL A 124 75.58 27.12 10.30
CA VAL A 124 74.47 28.04 10.11
C VAL A 124 74.18 28.15 8.61
N SER A 125 72.95 27.85 8.20
CA SER A 125 72.17 28.74 7.33
C SER A 125 70.72 28.28 7.27
N ALA A 126 69.83 29.27 7.27
CA ALA A 126 68.40 29.14 7.40
C ALA A 126 67.80 28.21 6.36
N PHE A 127 67.16 27.13 6.82
CA PHE A 127 66.22 26.37 6.02
C PHE A 127 64.83 26.54 6.64
N SER A 128 64.01 27.36 6.00
CA SER A 128 62.59 27.49 6.32
C SER A 128 61.86 26.25 5.80
N PHE A 129 61.63 25.27 6.68
CA PHE A 129 60.68 24.21 6.40
C PHE A 129 59.28 24.80 6.59
N THR A 130 58.60 25.11 5.49
CA THR A 130 57.20 25.50 5.50
C THR A 130 56.36 24.25 5.68
N GLU A 131 55.92 24.05 6.93
CA GLU A 131 54.89 23.09 7.31
C GLU A 131 53.61 23.37 6.50
N ASN A 132 53.40 22.57 5.45
CA ASN A 132 52.18 22.61 4.65
C ASN A 132 51.27 21.45 5.09
N VAL A 133 50.80 21.52 6.34
CA VAL A 133 49.62 20.74 6.75
C VAL A 133 48.43 21.40 6.10
N LYS A 134 48.06 20.89 4.91
CA LYS A 134 46.75 21.14 4.34
C LYS A 134 45.71 20.58 5.32
N LYS A 135 45.13 21.48 6.13
CA LYS A 135 43.79 21.28 6.66
C LYS A 135 42.86 21.13 5.47
N GLN A 136 42.60 19.88 5.09
CA GLN A 136 41.43 19.58 4.29
C GLN A 136 40.23 19.87 5.18
N GLU A 137 39.62 21.03 4.95
CA GLU A 137 38.20 21.22 5.19
C GLU A 137 37.46 20.14 4.39
N THR A 138 37.17 19.00 5.03
CA THR A 138 36.01 18.21 4.63
C THR A 138 34.80 18.89 5.22
N GLU A 139 34.20 19.71 4.38
CA GLU A 139 32.77 20.01 4.33
C GLU A 139 31.94 19.12 5.25
N LYS A 140 31.35 19.78 6.27
CA LYS A 140 29.91 19.72 6.52
C LYS A 140 29.28 18.33 6.32
N VAL A 141 29.67 17.36 7.13
CA VAL A 141 28.73 16.29 7.48
C VAL A 141 27.75 16.91 8.47
N GLU A 142 26.70 17.44 7.87
CA GLU A 142 25.44 17.83 8.47
C GLU A 142 25.15 16.93 9.68
N LEU A 143 25.11 17.56 10.85
CA LEU A 143 24.58 17.01 12.09
C LEU A 143 23.11 16.63 11.83
N MET A 144 22.88 15.47 11.21
CA MET A 144 21.57 14.86 11.16
C MET A 144 21.38 14.15 12.49
N THR A 145 20.82 14.90 13.42
CA THR A 145 19.92 14.49 14.48
C THR A 145 19.87 12.97 14.69
N LYS A 146 20.62 12.46 15.67
CA LYS A 146 20.31 11.17 16.29
C LYS A 146 18.94 11.31 16.93
N GLN A 147 17.88 10.94 16.21
CA GLN A 147 16.60 10.69 16.84
C GLN A 147 16.64 9.27 17.38
N ALA A 148 16.78 9.18 18.71
CA ALA A 148 16.52 7.96 19.45
C ALA A 148 15.06 7.53 19.16
N ILE A 149 14.91 6.35 18.57
CA ILE A 149 13.63 5.64 18.58
C ILE A 149 13.50 5.07 19.98
N LEU A 150 12.87 5.83 20.85
CA LEU A 150 12.19 5.32 22.04
C LEU A 150 10.71 5.22 21.66
N ASP A 151 10.23 3.98 21.67
CA ASP A 151 8.83 3.55 21.61
C ASP A 151 7.98 3.99 20.42
N GLY A 152 7.42 2.98 19.75
CA GLY A 152 6.68 3.10 18.50
C GLY A 152 5.68 4.26 18.47
N ASN A 153 6.00 5.26 17.67
CA ASN A 153 5.05 6.16 17.03
C ASN A 153 5.72 6.82 15.83
N ILE A 154 5.39 6.34 14.62
CA ILE A 154 5.74 7.01 13.36
C ILE A 154 4.89 8.26 13.28
N MET A 155 5.51 9.42 13.48
CA MET A 155 4.89 10.72 13.23
C MET A 155 4.67 10.86 11.72
N LYS A 156 3.45 10.55 11.27
CA LYS A 156 3.00 10.75 9.89
C LYS A 156 2.87 12.26 9.66
N GLU A 157 3.91 12.89 9.14
CA GLU A 157 3.79 14.25 8.61
C GLU A 157 3.17 14.17 7.20
N SER A 158 1.85 14.19 7.16
CA SER A 158 1.06 14.35 5.94
C SER A 158 0.51 15.77 5.93
N ALA A 159 0.82 16.53 4.88
CA ALA A 159 0.18 17.83 4.65
C ALA A 159 -1.25 17.56 4.16
N GLU A 160 -2.21 17.62 5.07
CA GLU A 160 -3.62 17.41 4.80
C GLU A 160 -4.33 18.76 4.76
N ALA A 161 -4.97 19.07 3.65
CA ALA A 161 -5.85 20.23 3.52
C ALA A 161 -7.30 19.73 3.51
N HIS A 162 -8.12 20.23 4.43
CA HIS A 162 -9.56 19.95 4.51
C HIS A 162 -10.37 21.13 3.98
N GLY A 163 -11.42 20.85 3.23
CA GLY A 163 -12.43 21.82 2.82
C GLY A 163 -13.77 21.14 2.57
N THR A 164 -14.85 21.74 3.05
CA THR A 164 -16.25 21.32 2.85
C THR A 164 -16.93 22.31 1.91
N VAL A 165 -17.44 21.87 0.75
CA VAL A 165 -18.09 22.77 -0.22
C VAL A 165 -19.24 22.07 -0.96
N GLN A 166 -20.35 22.79 -1.11
CA GLN A 166 -21.54 22.39 -1.86
C GLN A 166 -21.25 22.24 -3.37
N THR A 167 -21.85 21.23 -3.99
CA THR A 167 -21.49 20.66 -5.30
C THR A 167 -21.47 21.61 -6.50
N GLU A 168 -22.15 22.76 -6.45
CA GLU A 168 -22.23 23.70 -7.58
C GLU A 168 -21.04 24.68 -7.67
N LYS A 169 -20.14 24.69 -6.68
CA LYS A 169 -18.94 25.56 -6.66
C LYS A 169 -17.62 24.79 -6.66
N VAL A 170 -17.67 23.48 -6.85
CA VAL A 170 -16.51 22.59 -6.74
C VAL A 170 -15.44 22.93 -7.76
N ASP A 171 -15.82 23.25 -9.00
CA ASP A 171 -14.87 23.57 -10.07
C ASP A 171 -14.17 24.93 -9.87
N GLU A 172 -14.86 25.93 -9.31
CA GLU A 172 -14.25 27.21 -8.97
C GLU A 172 -13.23 27.07 -7.84
N VAL A 173 -13.58 26.35 -6.78
CA VAL A 173 -12.68 26.10 -5.65
C VAL A 173 -11.47 25.27 -6.08
N ILE A 174 -11.68 24.27 -6.92
CA ILE A 174 -10.60 23.47 -7.51
C ILE A 174 -9.65 24.35 -8.33
N LYS A 175 -10.18 25.27 -9.14
CA LYS A 175 -9.39 26.17 -9.99
C LYS A 175 -8.60 27.19 -9.17
N GLU A 176 -9.19 27.74 -8.12
CA GLU A 176 -8.50 28.63 -7.17
C GLU A 176 -7.42 27.90 -6.37
N TRP A 177 -7.70 26.67 -5.94
CA TRP A 177 -6.76 25.84 -5.18
C TRP A 177 -5.57 25.40 -6.03
N GLU A 178 -5.79 24.98 -7.28
CA GLU A 178 -4.69 24.66 -8.20
C GLU A 178 -3.85 25.89 -8.59
N GLY A 179 -4.50 27.06 -8.73
CA GLY A 179 -3.79 28.32 -8.99
C GLY A 179 -2.90 28.74 -7.82
N SER A 180 -3.32 28.45 -6.60
CA SER A 180 -2.57 28.76 -5.37
C SER A 180 -1.49 27.72 -5.04
N PHE A 181 -1.79 26.43 -5.24
CA PHE A 181 -0.92 25.31 -4.86
C PHE A 181 0.21 25.03 -5.87
N PHE A 182 -0.05 25.19 -7.18
CA PHE A 182 0.94 24.89 -8.23
C PHE A 182 1.61 26.14 -8.81
N LYS A 183 1.55 27.28 -8.12
CA LYS A 183 2.02 28.58 -8.61
C LYS A 183 3.48 28.56 -9.09
N ASP A 184 4.33 27.80 -8.41
CA ASP A 184 5.77 27.69 -8.71
C ASP A 184 6.17 26.36 -9.40
N ASN A 185 5.20 25.51 -9.75
CA ASN A 185 5.48 24.16 -10.27
C ASN A 185 4.55 23.74 -11.44
N PRO A 186 4.80 24.24 -12.66
CA PRO A 186 3.91 24.04 -13.80
C PRO A 186 3.88 22.58 -14.33
N ARG A 187 4.92 21.78 -14.04
CA ARG A 187 5.00 20.38 -14.47
C ARG A 187 4.09 19.46 -13.65
N LEU A 188 3.95 19.72 -12.35
CA LEU A 188 3.02 18.99 -11.48
C LEU A 188 1.57 19.32 -11.83
N ARG A 189 1.29 20.57 -12.20
CA ARG A 189 -0.04 21.00 -12.67
C ARG A 189 -0.51 20.25 -13.93
N LYS A 190 0.37 20.03 -14.90
CA LYS A 190 0.01 19.26 -16.11
C LYS A 190 -0.34 17.81 -15.79
N LYS A 191 0.36 17.20 -14.83
CA LYS A 191 0.08 15.83 -14.37
C LYS A 191 -1.23 15.76 -13.58
N SER A 192 -1.55 16.75 -12.74
CA SER A 192 -2.83 16.80 -12.02
C SER A 192 -4.02 16.95 -12.96
N VAL A 193 -3.91 17.82 -13.97
CA VAL A 193 -4.97 18.05 -14.96
C VAL A 193 -5.18 16.80 -15.85
N SER A 194 -4.11 16.11 -16.25
CA SER A 194 -4.21 14.85 -17.02
C SER A 194 -4.93 13.76 -16.21
N LEU A 195 -4.53 13.56 -14.94
CA LEU A 195 -5.15 12.57 -14.06
C LEU A 195 -6.64 12.83 -13.83
N ARG A 196 -7.06 14.09 -13.75
CA ARG A 196 -8.48 14.44 -13.65
C ARG A 196 -9.24 14.13 -14.94
N PHE A 197 -8.63 14.40 -16.09
CA PHE A 197 -9.24 14.09 -17.38
C PHE A 197 -9.40 12.57 -17.55
N ASP A 198 -8.36 11.80 -17.19
CA ASP A 198 -8.38 10.33 -17.23
C ASP A 198 -9.43 9.75 -16.26
N LEU A 199 -9.55 10.31 -15.06
CA LEU A 199 -10.55 9.88 -14.06
C LEU A 199 -11.98 10.23 -14.50
N HIS A 200 -12.18 11.38 -15.15
CA HIS A 200 -13.48 11.77 -15.69
C HIS A 200 -13.86 10.90 -16.90
N LEU A 201 -12.90 10.53 -17.75
CA LEU A 201 -13.11 9.56 -18.83
C LEU A 201 -13.50 8.19 -18.27
N ALA A 202 -12.78 7.70 -17.25
CA ALA A 202 -13.07 6.42 -16.60
C ALA A 202 -14.46 6.40 -15.93
N ALA A 203 -14.87 7.52 -15.31
CA ALA A 203 -16.20 7.66 -14.73
C ALA A 203 -17.32 7.76 -15.78
N THR A 204 -17.00 8.14 -17.02
CA THR A 204 -17.98 8.18 -18.13
C THR A 204 -18.09 6.88 -18.92
N ASP A 205 -17.15 5.95 -18.77
CA ASP A 205 -17.18 4.61 -19.40
C ASP A 205 -18.06 3.62 -18.60
N GLU A 206 -18.21 3.84 -17.29
CA GLU A 206 -19.23 3.18 -16.47
C GLU A 206 -20.60 3.85 -16.72
N GLY A 207 -21.39 3.27 -17.62
CA GLY A 207 -22.69 3.78 -18.06
C GLY A 207 -23.63 4.19 -16.93
N CYS A 208 -23.83 5.50 -16.76
CA CYS A 208 -24.82 6.04 -15.84
C CYS A 208 -26.09 6.44 -16.61
N LEU A 209 -27.12 5.59 -16.53
CA LEU A 209 -28.50 6.00 -16.72
C LEU A 209 -28.85 7.03 -15.64
N HIS A 210 -29.09 8.26 -16.07
CA HIS A 210 -29.58 9.33 -15.22
C HIS A 210 -30.89 8.93 -14.54
N THR A 211 -30.84 8.64 -13.24
CA THR A 211 -32.01 8.86 -12.37
C THR A 211 -31.69 9.97 -11.39
N LYS A 212 -32.25 11.14 -11.69
CA LYS A 212 -32.39 12.28 -10.79
C LYS A 212 -32.81 11.82 -9.39
N LYS A 213 -31.92 11.93 -8.42
CA LYS A 213 -32.29 12.23 -7.03
C LYS A 213 -31.44 13.39 -6.55
N LYS A 214 -32.15 14.50 -6.31
CA LYS A 214 -31.65 15.69 -5.62
C LYS A 214 -31.21 15.30 -4.21
N THR A 215 -30.15 15.96 -3.77
CA THR A 215 -29.52 15.90 -2.44
C THR A 215 -28.67 14.65 -2.23
N LEU A 216 -27.45 14.71 -2.78
CA LEU A 216 -26.34 13.86 -2.38
C LEU A 216 -25.71 14.44 -1.09
N PRO A 217 -25.29 13.60 -0.13
CA PRO A 217 -24.68 14.05 1.11
C PRO A 217 -23.30 14.66 0.85
N ASP A 218 -22.86 15.55 1.75
CA ASP A 218 -21.53 16.16 1.71
C ASP A 218 -20.44 15.07 1.68
N ILE A 219 -19.71 14.99 0.57
CA ILE A 219 -18.62 14.04 0.38
C ILE A 219 -17.33 14.71 0.80
N GLU A 220 -16.71 14.21 1.87
CA GLU A 220 -15.39 14.66 2.29
C GLU A 220 -14.31 14.01 1.41
N VAL A 221 -13.69 14.80 0.53
CA VAL A 221 -12.62 14.33 -0.35
C VAL A 221 -11.27 14.67 0.27
N ARG A 222 -10.55 13.66 0.76
CA ARG A 222 -9.17 13.80 1.28
C ARG A 222 -8.16 13.39 0.23
N LEU A 223 -7.35 14.34 -0.24
CA LEU A 223 -6.20 14.07 -1.10
C LEU A 223 -4.95 13.93 -0.22
N VAL A 224 -4.43 12.71 -0.11
CA VAL A 224 -3.22 12.40 0.67
C VAL A 224 -2.04 12.26 -0.29
N MET A 225 -1.14 13.24 -0.27
CA MET A 225 0.07 13.19 -1.09
C MET A 225 1.16 12.39 -0.35
N ARG A 226 1.33 11.12 -0.71
CA ARG A 226 2.43 10.30 -0.20
C ARG A 226 3.70 10.61 -0.98
N ARG A 227 4.80 10.92 -0.28
CA ARG A 227 6.14 10.96 -0.92
C ARG A 227 6.40 9.58 -1.49
N SER A 228 6.59 9.49 -2.80
CA SER A 228 6.89 8.24 -3.49
C SER A 228 8.19 7.66 -2.96
N CYS A 229 8.10 6.55 -2.23
CA CYS A 229 9.25 5.74 -1.87
C CYS A 229 9.82 5.17 -3.17
N SER A 230 11.05 5.56 -3.52
CA SER A 230 11.76 5.02 -4.67
C SER A 230 11.83 3.49 -4.59
N ILE A 231 11.44 2.82 -5.68
CA ILE A 231 11.58 1.38 -5.89
C ILE A 231 13.07 1.01 -5.65
N PRO A 232 13.39 -0.01 -4.83
CA PRO A 232 14.77 -0.44 -4.65
C PRO A 232 15.35 -0.89 -6.00
N SER A 233 16.45 -0.28 -6.38
CA SER A 233 17.26 -0.67 -7.53
C SER A 233 17.67 -2.14 -7.39
N ILE A 234 17.11 -3.01 -8.22
CA ILE A 234 17.65 -4.36 -8.45
C ILE A 234 18.97 -4.15 -9.18
N LYS A 235 20.08 -4.41 -8.47
CA LYS A 235 21.39 -4.58 -9.11
C LYS A 235 21.53 -6.01 -9.62
N PRO A 236 22.24 -6.22 -10.75
CA PRO A 236 22.34 -7.50 -11.44
C PRO A 236 23.10 -8.55 -10.64
#